data_AF-W5N795-F1
#
_entry.id   AF-W5N795-F1
#
_cell.length_a   1.000
_cell.length_b   1.000
_cell.length_c   1.000
_cell.angle_alpha   90.00
_cell.angle_beta   90.00
_cell.angle_gamma   90.00
#
_symmetry.space_group_name_H-M   'P 1'
#
loop_
_entity.id
_entity.type
_entity.pdbx_description
1 polymer ?
#
loop_
_entity_poly.entity_id
_entity_poly.type
_entity_poly.pdbx_seq_one_letter_code
_entity_poly.pdbx_strand_id
1 'polypeptide(L)'
;VTITQKPVITFCNPGAASVTFHCEHDQSTHYFIFWYKQSQGGELFLITYSSGTGTADTEPAFNKSKFTMARPQIKKSSLEIKNLESSDTAVYFCASRRSLHCANYEAYFGQGTKLTVLDPSVPVTSPKNLKILKPSKEEIKKKKKATLVCVATGFYPDHITVSWKVNGQDQTKGVKTDDAAIKGNDKKYSITSRLRVRETEWFNPKKKFTCITSFYNGSAYMKNEVQINGELDVNSTGCGLTADAYMGSTKNVSTYYVIFLGKSVMYGLFVTVLAWKIKRNSGKHYN
;
A
#
# COMPACT_ATOMS: atom_id res chain seq x y z
N VAL A 1 -26.59 7.51 -3.51
CA VAL A 1 -26.78 6.41 -4.47
C VAL A 1 -25.49 5.65 -4.53
N THR A 2 -25.51 4.38 -4.17
CA THR A 2 -24.33 3.51 -4.16
C THR A 2 -24.40 2.59 -5.36
N ILE A 3 -23.33 2.59 -6.16
CA ILE A 3 -23.20 1.69 -7.31
C ILE A 3 -21.97 0.83 -7.11
N THR A 4 -22.14 -0.47 -7.33
CA THR A 4 -21.08 -1.46 -7.20
C THR A 4 -20.86 -2.14 -8.55
N GLN A 5 -19.62 -2.13 -9.02
CA GLN A 5 -19.20 -2.85 -10.22
C GLN A 5 -18.33 -4.06 -9.88
N LYS A 6 -18.46 -5.15 -10.64
CA LYS A 6 -17.62 -6.34 -10.52
C LYS A 6 -17.28 -6.92 -11.90
N PRO A 7 -16.04 -7.36 -12.12
CA PRO A 7 -14.87 -7.17 -11.26
C PRO A 7 -14.42 -5.70 -11.23
N VAL A 8 -13.56 -5.32 -10.27
CA VAL A 8 -12.93 -3.98 -10.26
C VAL A 8 -11.82 -3.90 -11.31
N ILE A 9 -11.07 -5.00 -11.47
CA ILE A 9 -9.98 -5.13 -12.41
C ILE A 9 -10.04 -6.54 -13.01
N THR A 10 -9.80 -6.65 -14.32
CA THR A 10 -9.65 -7.94 -15.00
C THR A 10 -8.78 -7.78 -16.25
N PHE A 11 -8.20 -8.87 -16.72
CA PHE A 11 -7.50 -8.91 -18.00
C PHE A 11 -7.83 -10.17 -18.77
N CYS A 12 -7.73 -10.08 -20.09
CA CYS A 12 -7.99 -11.19 -21.01
C CYS A 12 -6.92 -11.24 -22.09
N ASN A 13 -6.71 -12.41 -22.69
CA ASN A 13 -5.92 -12.52 -23.91
C ASN A 13 -6.70 -11.97 -25.11
N PRO A 14 -6.02 -11.45 -26.14
CA PRO A 14 -6.69 -11.06 -27.38
C PRO A 14 -7.31 -12.30 -28.03
N GLY A 15 -8.46 -12.12 -28.67
CA GLY A 15 -9.27 -13.21 -29.22
C GLY A 15 -10.08 -14.00 -28.18
N ALA A 16 -10.05 -13.62 -26.90
CA ALA A 16 -10.98 -14.18 -25.92
C ALA A 16 -12.44 -13.96 -26.38
N ALA A 17 -13.28 -14.99 -26.20
CA ALA A 17 -14.63 -15.01 -26.74
C ALA A 17 -15.51 -13.88 -26.16
N SER A 18 -15.51 -13.71 -24.84
CA SER A 18 -16.14 -12.57 -24.19
C SER A 18 -15.64 -12.33 -22.77
N VAL A 19 -15.93 -11.14 -22.24
CA VAL A 19 -15.80 -10.78 -20.83
C VAL A 19 -17.06 -10.04 -20.40
N THR A 20 -17.53 -10.31 -19.18
CA THR A 20 -18.76 -9.72 -18.65
C THR A 20 -18.49 -8.94 -17.38
N PHE A 21 -18.98 -7.71 -17.34
CA PHE A 21 -18.98 -6.85 -16.16
C PHE A 21 -20.39 -6.75 -15.60
N HIS A 22 -20.49 -6.71 -14.28
CA HIS A 22 -21.74 -6.59 -13.55
C HIS A 22 -21.80 -5.26 -12.80
N CYS A 23 -22.98 -4.69 -12.75
CA CYS A 23 -23.30 -3.47 -12.03
C CYS A 23 -24.57 -3.66 -11.21
N GLU A 24 -24.52 -3.23 -9.95
CA GLU A 24 -25.66 -3.25 -9.04
C GLU A 24 -25.74 -1.94 -8.25
N HIS A 25 -26.94 -1.35 -8.14
CA HIS A 25 -27.19 -0.13 -7.37
C HIS A 25 -28.31 -0.27 -6.33
N ASP A 26 -28.31 0.60 -5.33
CA ASP A 26 -29.24 0.51 -4.19
C ASP A 26 -30.63 1.14 -4.43
N GLN A 27 -30.77 2.02 -5.43
CA GLN A 27 -32.00 2.80 -5.68
C GLN A 27 -33.02 2.10 -6.58
N SER A 28 -34.25 1.85 -6.12
CA SER A 28 -35.34 1.29 -6.97
C SER A 28 -35.97 2.32 -7.91
N THR A 29 -35.81 3.61 -7.63
CA THR A 29 -36.34 4.72 -8.45
C THR A 29 -35.42 5.09 -9.61
N HIS A 30 -34.25 4.43 -9.73
CA HIS A 30 -33.31 4.64 -10.80
C HIS A 30 -33.61 3.66 -11.94
N TYR A 31 -34.45 4.10 -12.88
CA TYR A 31 -34.85 3.29 -14.02
C TYR A 31 -33.73 3.18 -15.06
N PHE A 32 -32.91 4.22 -15.20
CA PHE A 32 -31.89 4.28 -16.22
C PHE A 32 -30.54 3.77 -15.72
N ILE A 33 -29.91 2.87 -16.48
CA ILE A 33 -28.51 2.48 -16.32
C ILE A 33 -27.78 2.70 -17.63
N PHE A 34 -26.53 3.14 -17.51
CA PHE A 34 -25.63 3.44 -18.62
C PHE A 34 -24.31 2.71 -18.41
N TRP A 35 -23.69 2.30 -19.51
CA TRP A 35 -22.31 1.84 -19.52
C TRP A 35 -21.48 2.75 -20.41
N TYR A 36 -20.42 3.31 -19.82
CA TYR A 36 -19.46 4.16 -20.49
C TYR A 36 -18.12 3.46 -20.63
N LYS A 37 -17.35 3.82 -21.66
CA LYS A 37 -15.95 3.43 -21.85
C LYS A 37 -15.07 4.67 -21.83
N GLN A 38 -14.01 4.60 -21.03
CA GLN A 38 -12.96 5.60 -20.96
C GLN A 38 -11.63 4.96 -21.39
N SER A 39 -11.17 5.32 -22.58
CA SER A 39 -9.85 4.92 -23.10
C SER A 39 -8.75 5.86 -22.58
N GLN A 40 -7.49 5.61 -22.94
CA GLN A 40 -6.33 6.39 -22.43
C GLN A 40 -6.41 7.91 -22.70
N GLY A 41 -7.22 8.36 -23.67
CA GLY A 41 -7.46 9.78 -23.96
C GLY A 41 -8.33 10.50 -22.91
N GLY A 42 -8.89 9.80 -21.93
CA GLY A 42 -9.67 10.38 -20.83
C GLY A 42 -11.11 10.75 -21.17
N GLU A 43 -11.47 10.80 -22.46
CA GLU A 43 -12.84 11.01 -22.90
C GLU A 43 -13.73 9.82 -22.56
N LEU A 44 -14.96 10.12 -22.15
CA LEU A 44 -15.94 9.16 -21.68
C LEU A 44 -17.03 8.99 -22.73
N PHE A 45 -17.09 7.82 -23.36
CA PHE A 45 -18.10 7.52 -24.39
C PHE A 45 -19.19 6.63 -23.82
N LEU A 46 -20.46 7.02 -24.02
CA LEU A 46 -21.59 6.13 -23.76
C LEU A 46 -21.60 5.00 -24.79
N ILE A 47 -21.66 3.75 -24.34
CA ILE A 47 -21.70 2.58 -25.22
C ILE A 47 -23.11 2.01 -25.27
N THR A 48 -23.68 1.74 -24.10
CA THR A 48 -25.01 1.12 -23.98
C THR A 48 -25.80 1.77 -22.86
N TYR A 49 -27.12 1.74 -23.01
CA TYR A 49 -28.02 2.25 -22.01
C TYR A 49 -29.29 1.40 -21.93
N SER A 50 -29.99 1.53 -20.82
CA SER A 50 -31.23 0.79 -20.54
C SER A 50 -32.18 1.69 -19.80
N SER A 51 -33.42 1.80 -20.30
CA SER A 51 -34.50 2.57 -19.71
C SER A 51 -35.28 1.84 -18.61
N GLY A 52 -35.08 0.52 -18.48
CA GLY A 52 -35.76 -0.31 -17.51
C GLY A 52 -35.47 -1.79 -17.70
N THR A 53 -36.08 -2.64 -16.86
CA THR A 53 -35.90 -4.10 -16.93
C THR A 53 -36.22 -4.63 -18.33
N GLY A 54 -35.34 -5.48 -18.86
CA GLY A 54 -35.52 -6.11 -20.17
C GLY A 54 -35.22 -5.23 -21.37
N THR A 55 -34.95 -3.93 -21.19
CA THR A 55 -34.57 -3.03 -22.28
C THR A 55 -33.07 -2.75 -22.26
N ALA A 56 -32.44 -2.74 -23.44
CA ALA A 56 -31.04 -2.39 -23.61
C ALA A 56 -30.77 -2.00 -25.05
N ASP A 57 -30.11 -0.86 -25.25
CA ASP A 57 -29.72 -0.34 -26.54
C ASP A 57 -28.23 -0.01 -26.55
N THR A 58 -27.66 -0.03 -27.76
CA THR A 58 -26.25 0.31 -28.01
C THR A 58 -26.23 1.60 -28.83
N GLU A 59 -25.37 2.53 -28.44
CA GLU A 59 -25.18 3.79 -29.14
C GLU A 59 -24.75 3.54 -30.60
N PRO A 60 -25.23 4.33 -31.58
CA PRO A 60 -24.98 4.09 -33.01
C PRO A 60 -23.49 4.02 -33.39
N ALA A 61 -22.63 4.73 -32.65
CA ALA A 61 -21.18 4.73 -32.85
C ALA A 61 -20.51 3.40 -32.45
N PHE A 62 -21.23 2.51 -31.77
CA PHE A 62 -20.70 1.23 -31.27
C PHE A 62 -21.43 0.03 -31.88
N ASN A 63 -20.69 -1.05 -32.07
CA ASN A 63 -21.25 -2.26 -32.64
C ASN A 63 -22.06 -3.06 -31.61
N LYS A 64 -23.36 -3.24 -31.86
CA LYS A 64 -24.28 -4.02 -31.00
C LYS A 64 -23.89 -5.48 -30.81
N SER A 65 -23.21 -6.10 -31.79
CA SER A 65 -22.70 -7.48 -31.66
C SER A 65 -21.44 -7.57 -30.81
N LYS A 66 -20.73 -6.45 -30.61
CA LYS A 66 -19.52 -6.34 -29.80
C LYS A 66 -19.84 -6.05 -28.33
N PHE A 67 -20.68 -5.04 -28.11
CA PHE A 67 -21.07 -4.58 -26.77
C PHE A 67 -22.55 -4.90 -26.53
N THR A 68 -22.79 -5.90 -25.69
CA THR A 68 -24.14 -6.38 -25.37
C THR A 68 -24.45 -6.11 -23.90
N MET A 69 -25.48 -5.31 -23.65
CA MET A 69 -25.96 -5.05 -22.29
C MET A 69 -27.15 -5.95 -21.97
N ALA A 70 -27.22 -6.43 -20.72
CA ALA A 70 -28.40 -7.08 -20.17
C ALA A 70 -28.92 -6.33 -18.94
N ARG A 71 -30.25 -6.32 -18.77
CA ARG A 71 -30.95 -5.68 -17.66
C ARG A 71 -31.98 -6.62 -17.03
N PRO A 72 -31.54 -7.64 -16.25
CA PRO A 72 -32.46 -8.62 -15.67
C PRO A 72 -33.35 -8.04 -14.56
N GLN A 73 -32.90 -6.97 -13.87
CA GLN A 73 -33.65 -6.32 -12.79
C GLN A 73 -33.44 -4.81 -12.85
N ILE A 74 -34.34 -4.04 -12.25
CA ILE A 74 -34.20 -2.58 -12.16
C ILE A 74 -32.82 -2.21 -11.58
N LYS A 75 -32.37 -2.90 -10.53
CA LYS A 75 -31.13 -2.57 -9.83
C LYS A 75 -29.86 -3.18 -10.43
N LYS A 76 -29.97 -4.08 -11.43
CA LYS A 76 -28.86 -4.90 -11.91
C LYS A 76 -28.71 -4.80 -13.42
N SER A 77 -27.48 -4.60 -13.87
CA SER A 77 -27.11 -4.66 -15.27
C SER A 77 -25.79 -5.40 -15.46
N SER A 78 -25.60 -5.97 -16.65
CA SER A 78 -24.30 -6.43 -17.09
C SER A 78 -23.95 -5.90 -18.48
N LEU A 79 -22.65 -5.72 -18.72
CA LEU A 79 -22.07 -5.43 -20.03
C LEU A 79 -21.18 -6.60 -20.43
N GLU A 80 -21.53 -7.27 -21.52
CA GLU A 80 -20.68 -8.27 -22.18
C GLU A 80 -19.96 -7.62 -23.36
N ILE A 81 -18.65 -7.82 -23.42
CA ILE A 81 -17.79 -7.42 -24.53
C ILE A 81 -17.30 -8.69 -25.21
N LYS A 82 -17.56 -8.84 -26.50
CA LYS A 82 -17.22 -10.05 -27.28
C LYS A 82 -15.96 -9.86 -28.11
N ASN A 83 -15.32 -10.95 -28.54
CA ASN A 83 -14.20 -10.98 -29.48
C ASN A 83 -13.11 -9.97 -29.11
N LEU A 84 -12.49 -10.12 -27.94
CA LEU A 84 -11.65 -9.09 -27.32
C LEU A 84 -10.44 -8.71 -28.18
N GLU A 85 -10.21 -7.41 -28.33
CA GLU A 85 -9.09 -6.84 -29.07
C GLU A 85 -8.35 -5.77 -28.24
N SER A 86 -7.15 -5.39 -28.67
CA SER A 86 -6.29 -4.47 -27.90
C SER A 86 -6.96 -3.11 -27.63
N SER A 87 -7.79 -2.62 -28.56
CA SER A 87 -8.57 -1.38 -28.44
C SER A 87 -9.68 -1.43 -27.37
N ASP A 88 -10.01 -2.61 -26.84
CA ASP A 88 -10.97 -2.77 -25.75
C ASP A 88 -10.35 -2.46 -24.38
N THR A 89 -9.02 -2.33 -24.30
CA THR A 89 -8.32 -1.92 -23.07
C THR A 89 -8.78 -0.52 -22.66
N ALA A 90 -9.53 -0.44 -21.58
CA ALA A 90 -10.17 0.79 -21.10
C ALA A 90 -10.70 0.59 -19.67
N VAL A 91 -11.17 1.69 -19.07
CA VAL A 91 -11.98 1.64 -17.85
C VAL A 91 -13.45 1.78 -18.24
N TYR A 92 -14.28 0.85 -17.77
CA TYR A 92 -15.70 0.81 -18.06
C TYR A 92 -16.49 1.24 -16.82
N PHE A 93 -17.33 2.27 -16.96
CA PHE A 93 -18.10 2.81 -15.86
C PHE A 93 -19.59 2.51 -16.03
N CYS A 94 -20.19 2.00 -14.97
CA CYS A 94 -21.64 1.93 -14.86
C CYS A 94 -22.15 3.21 -14.22
N ALA A 95 -23.25 3.77 -14.72
CA ALA A 95 -23.93 4.86 -14.06
C ALA A 95 -25.43 4.61 -13.97
N SER A 96 -26.08 5.17 -12.95
CA SER A 96 -27.53 5.11 -12.80
C SER A 96 -28.15 6.49 -12.64
N ARG A 97 -29.36 6.67 -13.16
CA ARG A 97 -30.12 7.92 -13.10
C ARG A 97 -31.61 7.65 -12.91
N ARG A 98 -32.29 8.55 -12.20
CA ARG A 98 -33.74 8.49 -11.97
C ARG A 98 -34.58 8.74 -13.23
N SER A 99 -34.29 9.79 -13.99
CA SER A 99 -35.03 10.13 -15.22
C SER A 99 -34.15 10.86 -16.22
N LEU A 100 -34.36 10.60 -17.52
CA LEU A 100 -33.71 11.32 -18.62
C LEU A 100 -34.35 12.70 -18.90
N HIS A 101 -35.62 12.89 -18.54
CA HIS A 101 -36.41 14.05 -18.97
C HIS A 101 -36.30 15.28 -18.05
N CYS A 102 -35.77 15.13 -16.84
CA CYS A 102 -35.63 16.26 -15.92
C CYS A 102 -34.15 16.60 -15.71
N ALA A 103 -33.80 17.86 -16.00
CA ALA A 103 -32.44 18.37 -15.89
C ALA A 103 -31.86 18.26 -14.46
N ASN A 104 -32.71 18.19 -13.43
CA ASN A 104 -32.29 18.18 -12.03
C ASN A 104 -31.85 16.80 -11.50
N TYR A 105 -31.94 15.74 -12.30
CA TYR A 105 -31.50 14.41 -11.85
C TYR A 105 -30.05 14.14 -12.27
N GLU A 106 -29.19 13.97 -11.28
CA GLU A 106 -27.78 13.62 -11.45
C GLU A 106 -27.62 12.14 -11.83
N ALA A 107 -26.56 11.85 -12.59
CA ALA A 107 -26.09 10.49 -12.80
C ALA A 107 -25.03 10.16 -11.75
N TYR A 108 -25.17 9.00 -11.12
CA TYR A 108 -24.19 8.50 -10.15
C TYR A 108 -23.37 7.43 -10.83
N PHE A 109 -22.04 7.49 -10.69
CA PHE A 109 -21.11 6.54 -11.30
C PHE A 109 -20.66 5.50 -10.28
N GLY A 110 -20.45 4.28 -10.75
CA GLY A 110 -19.73 3.25 -10.03
C GLY A 110 -18.22 3.50 -10.04
N GLN A 111 -17.49 2.65 -9.33
CA GLN A 111 -16.03 2.77 -9.18
C GLN A 111 -15.24 2.44 -10.46
N GLY A 112 -15.90 1.93 -11.50
CA GLY A 112 -15.26 1.50 -12.74
C GLY A 112 -14.72 0.07 -12.69
N THR A 113 -14.64 -0.55 -13.87
CA THR A 113 -14.01 -1.84 -14.12
C THR A 113 -12.86 -1.63 -15.10
N LYS A 114 -11.62 -1.85 -14.67
CA LYS A 114 -10.44 -1.76 -15.55
C LYS A 114 -10.27 -3.07 -16.29
N LEU A 115 -10.40 -3.03 -17.62
CA LEU A 115 -10.08 -4.14 -18.51
C LEU A 115 -8.74 -3.90 -19.18
N THR A 116 -7.86 -4.90 -19.14
CA THR A 116 -6.66 -4.92 -19.97
C THR A 116 -6.69 -6.12 -20.90
N VAL A 117 -6.66 -5.88 -22.21
CA VAL A 117 -6.40 -6.95 -23.18
C VAL A 117 -4.88 -7.08 -23.32
N LEU A 118 -4.37 -8.26 -22.99
CA LEU A 118 -2.94 -8.51 -22.87
C LEU A 118 -2.23 -8.46 -24.23
N ASP A 119 -0.94 -8.15 -24.20
CA ASP A 119 -0.02 -8.34 -25.32
C ASP A 119 0.50 -9.79 -25.26
N PRO A 120 0.21 -10.65 -26.26
CA PRO A 120 0.65 -12.05 -26.25
C PRO A 120 2.16 -12.23 -26.17
N SER A 121 2.93 -11.21 -26.56
CA SER A 121 4.39 -11.24 -26.52
C SER A 121 4.97 -10.97 -25.12
N VAL A 122 4.14 -10.58 -24.15
CA VAL A 122 4.59 -10.18 -22.81
C VAL A 122 3.90 -11.04 -21.74
N PRO A 123 4.65 -11.85 -20.98
CA PRO A 123 4.06 -12.65 -19.93
C PRO A 123 3.60 -11.79 -18.75
N VAL A 124 2.47 -12.17 -18.14
CA VAL A 124 2.00 -11.60 -16.87
C VAL A 124 3.08 -11.82 -15.81
N THR A 125 3.63 -10.74 -15.27
CA THR A 125 4.80 -10.78 -14.38
C THR A 125 4.59 -9.82 -13.21
N SER A 126 4.86 -10.26 -11.99
CA SER A 126 4.88 -9.41 -10.80
C SER A 126 6.11 -8.51 -10.76
N PRO A 127 6.12 -7.44 -9.94
CA PRO A 127 7.28 -6.55 -9.86
C PRO A 127 8.52 -7.32 -9.38
N LYS A 128 9.55 -7.39 -10.23
CA LYS A 128 10.81 -8.09 -9.93
C LYS A 128 11.72 -7.27 -9.02
N ASN A 129 11.77 -5.95 -9.25
CA ASN A 129 12.57 -5.05 -8.42
C ASN A 129 11.66 -4.13 -7.63
N LEU A 130 11.76 -4.24 -6.30
CA LEU A 130 11.09 -3.38 -5.35
C LEU A 130 12.16 -2.74 -4.45
N LYS A 131 12.24 -1.41 -4.44
CA LYS A 131 13.26 -0.67 -3.70
C LYS A 131 12.68 0.58 -3.06
N ILE A 132 13.13 0.89 -1.84
CA ILE A 132 12.91 2.19 -1.23
C ILE A 132 14.18 3.03 -1.39
N LEU A 133 14.03 4.21 -1.98
CA LEU A 133 15.03 5.26 -2.02
C LEU A 133 14.91 6.11 -0.76
N LYS A 134 16.07 6.37 -0.15
CA LYS A 134 16.16 7.22 1.04
C LYS A 134 15.89 8.69 0.68
N PRO A 135 15.43 9.51 1.64
CA PRO A 135 15.26 10.94 1.46
C PRO A 135 16.57 11.65 1.09
N SER A 136 16.46 12.78 0.39
CA SER A 136 17.62 13.64 0.12
C SER A 136 18.03 14.42 1.38
N LYS A 137 19.33 14.43 1.68
CA LYS A 137 19.90 15.22 2.79
C LYS A 137 19.57 16.72 2.65
N GLU A 138 19.49 17.23 1.42
CA GLU A 138 19.14 18.62 1.17
C GLU A 138 17.68 18.94 1.49
N GLU A 139 16.75 18.00 1.20
CA GLU A 139 15.33 18.16 1.54
C GLU A 139 15.18 18.29 3.05
N ILE A 140 15.83 17.40 3.80
CA ILE A 140 15.78 17.36 5.25
C ILE A 140 16.31 18.69 5.82
N LYS A 141 17.48 19.14 5.37
CA LYS A 141 18.09 20.40 5.84
C LYS A 141 17.21 21.62 5.58
N LYS A 142 16.63 21.73 4.37
CA LYS A 142 15.87 22.91 3.94
C LYS A 142 14.41 22.91 4.43
N LYS A 143 13.76 21.74 4.45
CA LYS A 143 12.31 21.60 4.65
C LYS A 143 11.92 20.88 5.93
N LYS A 144 12.90 20.37 6.71
CA LYS A 144 12.66 19.64 7.97
C LYS A 144 11.68 18.48 7.81
N LYS A 145 11.69 17.88 6.63
CA LYS A 145 10.85 16.77 6.19
C LYS A 145 11.68 15.80 5.37
N ALA A 146 11.27 14.54 5.42
CA ALA A 146 11.98 13.44 4.79
C ALA A 146 10.98 12.68 3.89
N THR A 147 11.24 12.66 2.58
CA THR A 147 10.39 11.94 1.62
C THR A 147 11.07 10.64 1.17
N LEU A 148 10.50 9.51 1.56
CA LEU A 148 10.89 8.19 1.06
C LEU A 148 10.18 7.94 -0.27
N VAL A 149 10.86 7.24 -1.19
CA VAL A 149 10.28 6.87 -2.49
C VAL A 149 10.36 5.37 -2.69
N CYS A 150 9.23 4.70 -2.83
CA CYS A 150 9.16 3.30 -3.22
C CYS A 150 9.03 3.21 -4.74
N VAL A 151 9.88 2.39 -5.35
CA VAL A 151 9.93 2.16 -6.79
C VAL A 151 9.69 0.67 -7.04
N ALA A 152 8.62 0.36 -7.76
CA ALA A 152 8.33 -0.99 -8.24
C ALA A 152 8.49 -1.02 -9.76
N THR A 153 9.21 -2.01 -10.30
CA THR A 153 9.52 -2.09 -11.74
C THR A 153 9.38 -3.50 -12.29
N GLY A 154 9.18 -3.59 -13.60
CA GLY A 154 9.24 -4.85 -14.35
C GLY A 154 8.00 -5.73 -14.20
N PHE A 155 6.85 -5.13 -13.89
CA PHE A 155 5.56 -5.83 -13.80
C PHE A 155 4.70 -5.62 -15.05
N TYR A 156 3.81 -6.56 -15.33
CA TYR A 156 2.85 -6.48 -16.43
C TYR A 156 1.65 -7.39 -16.13
N PRO A 157 0.39 -6.97 -16.34
CA PRO A 157 -0.06 -5.63 -16.75
C PRO A 157 0.08 -4.61 -15.61
N ASP A 158 -0.50 -3.42 -15.73
CA ASP A 158 -0.40 -2.34 -14.74
C ASP A 158 -1.40 -2.48 -13.57
N HIS A 159 -1.73 -3.72 -13.18
CA HIS A 159 -2.71 -4.06 -12.15
C HIS A 159 -2.05 -4.19 -10.78
N ILE A 160 -1.45 -3.08 -10.33
CA ILE A 160 -0.69 -3.01 -9.09
C ILE A 160 -1.25 -1.91 -8.19
N THR A 161 -1.17 -2.13 -6.88
CA THR A 161 -1.39 -1.10 -5.87
C THR A 161 -0.17 -1.02 -4.96
N VAL A 162 0.16 0.18 -4.49
CA VAL A 162 1.29 0.43 -3.59
C VAL A 162 0.78 1.05 -2.30
N SER A 163 1.14 0.45 -1.17
CA SER A 163 0.80 0.94 0.17
C SER A 163 2.03 0.98 1.07
N TRP A 164 1.91 1.70 2.18
CA TRP A 164 3.00 1.88 3.14
C TRP A 164 2.57 1.41 4.52
N LYS A 165 3.53 0.85 5.28
CA LYS A 165 3.43 0.66 6.72
C LYS A 165 4.57 1.36 7.44
N VAL A 166 4.27 1.94 8.59
CA VAL A 166 5.27 2.47 9.52
C VAL A 166 5.13 1.70 10.84
N ASN A 167 6.21 1.03 11.27
CA ASN A 167 6.19 0.13 12.43
C ASN A 167 5.10 -0.95 12.37
N GLY A 168 4.80 -1.46 11.17
CA GLY A 168 3.77 -2.47 10.94
C GLY A 168 2.33 -1.95 10.89
N GLN A 169 2.10 -0.65 11.12
CA GLN A 169 0.77 -0.03 10.98
C GLN A 169 0.59 0.61 9.61
N ASP A 170 -0.59 0.46 9.01
CA ASP A 170 -0.91 1.03 7.70
C ASP A 170 -0.84 2.56 7.74
N GLN A 171 -0.14 3.12 6.75
CA GLN A 171 0.11 4.55 6.64
C GLN A 171 -0.54 5.09 5.38
N THR A 172 -1.48 6.03 5.56
CA THR A 172 -2.12 6.77 4.45
C THR A 172 -1.75 8.25 4.45
N LYS A 173 -1.47 8.82 5.63
CA LYS A 173 -1.08 10.23 5.77
C LYS A 173 0.31 10.47 5.18
N GLY A 174 0.41 11.45 4.29
CA GLY A 174 1.67 11.79 3.61
C GLY A 174 2.06 10.83 2.49
N VAL A 175 1.19 9.88 2.13
CA VAL A 175 1.39 8.98 0.99
C VAL A 175 0.81 9.61 -0.28
N LYS A 176 1.60 9.59 -1.35
CA LYS A 176 1.18 9.94 -2.71
C LYS A 176 1.81 8.97 -3.70
N THR A 177 0.97 8.16 -4.35
CA THR A 177 1.35 7.25 -5.43
C THR A 177 1.10 7.93 -6.77
N ASP A 178 1.94 7.67 -7.78
CA ASP A 178 1.71 8.17 -9.13
C ASP A 178 0.35 7.71 -9.66
N ASP A 179 -0.35 8.58 -10.40
CA ASP A 179 -1.70 8.30 -10.89
C ASP A 179 -1.74 7.15 -11.92
N ALA A 180 -0.64 6.95 -12.66
CA ALA A 180 -0.50 5.91 -13.66
C ALA A 180 0.89 5.26 -13.61
N ALA A 181 0.95 3.96 -13.92
CA ALA A 181 2.22 3.27 -14.12
C ALA A 181 2.80 3.62 -15.51
N ILE A 182 4.11 3.81 -15.56
CA ILE A 182 4.82 4.18 -16.79
C ILE A 182 5.29 2.91 -17.48
N LYS A 183 4.98 2.76 -18.77
CA LYS A 183 5.43 1.64 -19.60
C LYS A 183 6.83 1.92 -20.15
N GLY A 184 7.77 1.01 -19.91
CA GLY A 184 9.12 1.06 -20.46
C GLY A 184 9.22 0.45 -21.87
N ASN A 185 10.42 0.54 -22.46
CA ASN A 185 10.71 -0.02 -23.78
C ASN A 185 10.62 -1.56 -23.81
N ASP A 186 10.80 -2.21 -22.67
CA ASP A 186 10.62 -3.66 -22.49
C ASP A 186 9.14 -4.07 -22.38
N LYS A 187 8.22 -3.14 -22.66
CA LYS A 187 6.77 -3.26 -22.54
C LYS A 187 6.26 -3.56 -21.13
N LYS A 188 7.10 -3.46 -20.11
CA LYS A 188 6.72 -3.63 -18.71
C LYS A 188 6.51 -2.29 -18.04
N TYR A 189 5.82 -2.32 -16.91
CA TYR A 189 5.45 -1.12 -16.17
C TYR A 189 6.37 -0.88 -14.97
N SER A 190 6.44 0.38 -14.60
CA SER A 190 7.04 0.87 -13.37
C SER A 190 6.10 1.87 -12.70
N ILE A 191 6.05 1.88 -11.37
CA ILE A 191 5.25 2.84 -10.59
C ILE A 191 6.04 3.32 -9.38
N THR A 192 5.86 4.58 -9.01
CA THR A 192 6.47 5.13 -7.79
C THR A 192 5.42 5.60 -6.80
N SER A 193 5.74 5.43 -5.51
CA SER A 193 4.96 5.95 -4.40
C SER A 193 5.86 6.69 -3.43
N ARG A 194 5.39 7.80 -2.89
CA ARG A 194 6.14 8.70 -2.02
C ARG A 194 5.49 8.75 -0.66
N LEU A 195 6.28 8.55 0.40
CA LEU A 195 5.86 8.71 1.79
C LEU A 195 6.64 9.86 2.41
N ARG A 196 5.94 10.93 2.78
CA ARG A 196 6.54 12.10 3.42
C ARG A 196 6.31 12.07 4.93
N VAL A 197 7.40 12.04 5.69
CA VAL A 197 7.40 12.02 7.16
C VAL A 197 8.18 13.22 7.74
N ARG A 198 8.09 13.40 9.05
CA ARG A 198 8.89 14.38 9.79
C ARG A 198 10.35 13.94 9.86
N GLU A 199 11.27 14.90 9.93
CA GLU A 199 12.70 14.66 10.14
C GLU A 199 12.97 13.78 11.37
N THR A 200 12.30 14.05 12.49
CA THR A 200 12.45 13.28 13.75
C THR A 200 11.98 11.84 13.65
N GLU A 201 11.07 11.53 12.73
CA GLU A 201 10.62 10.16 12.47
C GLU A 201 11.62 9.41 11.59
N TRP A 202 12.19 10.09 10.59
CA TRP A 202 13.22 9.51 9.74
C TRP A 202 14.51 9.23 10.52
N PHE A 203 14.94 10.16 11.38
CA PHE A 203 16.16 10.00 12.18
C PHE A 203 15.99 9.14 13.45
N ASN A 204 14.99 8.26 13.45
CA ASN A 204 14.79 7.27 14.50
C ASN A 204 15.11 5.88 13.95
N PRO A 205 16.25 5.26 14.32
CA PRO A 205 16.65 3.95 13.78
C PRO A 205 15.72 2.80 14.17
N LYS A 206 14.87 3.00 15.18
CA LYS A 206 13.84 2.04 15.60
C LYS A 206 12.60 2.10 14.71
N LYS A 207 12.41 3.17 13.93
CA LYS A 207 11.31 3.28 12.98
C LYS A 207 11.58 2.40 11.77
N LYS A 208 10.59 1.58 11.41
CA LYS A 208 10.61 0.69 10.24
C LYS A 208 9.62 1.22 9.22
N PHE A 209 10.08 1.47 8.00
CA PHE A 209 9.28 1.91 6.88
C PHE A 209 9.19 0.78 5.86
N THR A 210 7.99 0.28 5.62
CA THR A 210 7.74 -0.85 4.72
C THR A 210 6.88 -0.37 3.56
N CYS A 211 7.35 -0.61 2.33
CA CYS A 211 6.56 -0.45 1.13
C CYS A 211 6.03 -1.82 0.70
N ILE A 212 4.74 -1.89 0.42
CA ILE A 212 4.04 -3.11 0.03
C ILE A 212 3.42 -2.87 -1.33
N THR A 213 3.60 -3.84 -2.22
CA THR A 213 2.92 -3.90 -3.51
C THR A 213 1.95 -5.05 -3.52
N SER A 214 0.76 -4.84 -4.07
CA SER A 214 -0.26 -5.87 -4.27
C SER A 214 -0.61 -5.91 -5.75
N PHE A 215 -0.14 -6.95 -6.43
CA PHE A 215 -0.25 -7.15 -7.88
C PHE A 215 -1.26 -8.24 -8.20
N TYR A 216 -2.23 -7.96 -9.07
CA TYR A 216 -3.22 -8.94 -9.49
C TYR A 216 -2.70 -9.77 -10.67
N ASN A 217 -2.62 -11.09 -10.48
CA ASN A 217 -2.06 -12.00 -11.48
C ASN A 217 -3.13 -12.70 -12.35
N GLY A 218 -4.38 -12.26 -12.27
CA GLY A 218 -5.53 -12.87 -12.98
C GLY A 218 -6.37 -13.80 -12.12
N SER A 219 -5.78 -14.36 -11.05
CA SER A 219 -6.49 -15.25 -10.12
C SER A 219 -6.45 -14.73 -8.68
N ALA A 220 -5.31 -14.20 -8.25
CA ALA A 220 -5.07 -13.74 -6.89
C ALA A 220 -4.18 -12.48 -6.85
N TYR A 221 -4.16 -11.84 -5.69
CA TYR A 221 -3.26 -10.73 -5.40
C TYR A 221 -1.96 -11.23 -4.79
N MET A 222 -0.86 -11.05 -5.50
CA MET A 222 0.49 -11.36 -5.03
C MET A 222 1.07 -10.15 -4.31
N LYS A 223 1.55 -10.35 -3.09
CA LYS A 223 2.11 -9.28 -2.25
C LYS A 223 3.63 -9.39 -2.20
N ASN A 224 4.32 -8.31 -2.52
CA ASN A 224 5.76 -8.17 -2.31
C ASN A 224 6.01 -6.96 -1.42
N GLU A 225 6.96 -7.06 -0.49
CA GLU A 225 7.30 -5.96 0.40
C GLU A 225 8.81 -5.75 0.51
N VAL A 226 9.19 -4.52 0.80
CA VAL A 226 10.56 -4.13 1.12
C VAL A 226 10.53 -3.20 2.32
N GLN A 227 11.49 -3.36 3.23
CA GLN A 227 11.57 -2.57 4.44
C GLN A 227 12.94 -1.90 4.54
N ILE A 228 12.93 -0.64 4.99
CA ILE A 228 14.13 0.05 5.47
C ILE A 228 13.90 0.61 6.87
N ASN A 229 14.97 0.76 7.62
CA ASN A 229 14.94 1.43 8.91
C ASN A 229 15.23 2.92 8.75
N GLY A 230 14.78 3.70 9.72
CA GLY A 230 15.22 5.08 9.89
C GLY A 230 16.73 5.19 10.05
N GLU A 231 17.27 6.36 9.76
CA GLU A 231 18.71 6.63 9.84
C GLU A 231 19.05 7.19 11.22
N LEU A 232 20.31 7.09 11.64
CA LEU A 232 20.80 7.83 12.81
C LEU A 232 21.12 9.26 12.37
N ASP A 233 20.73 10.25 13.17
CA ASP A 233 21.20 11.62 12.96
C ASP A 233 22.65 11.76 13.43
N VAL A 234 23.59 11.54 12.51
CA VAL A 234 25.03 11.69 12.76
C VAL A 234 25.43 13.17 12.88
N ASN A 235 24.57 14.11 12.45
CA ASN A 235 24.86 15.54 12.49
C ASN A 235 24.28 16.23 13.75
N SER A 236 23.38 15.58 14.49
CA SER A 236 22.91 16.04 15.80
C SER A 236 23.87 15.69 16.94
N THR A 237 24.94 14.91 16.70
CA THR A 237 25.97 14.65 17.71
C THR A 237 27.01 15.77 17.73
N GLY A 238 26.64 16.90 18.33
CA GLY A 238 27.55 17.43 19.35
C GLY A 238 27.49 16.45 20.52
N CYS A 239 28.56 15.65 20.71
CA CYS A 239 28.77 14.69 21.82
C CYS A 239 27.53 14.41 22.70
N GLY A 240 26.59 13.60 22.18
CA GLY A 240 25.36 13.23 22.87
C GLY A 240 25.31 11.71 23.05
N LEU A 241 25.21 11.26 24.31
CA LEU A 241 25.18 9.84 24.70
C LEU A 241 24.13 9.06 23.91
N THR A 242 24.56 8.09 23.10
CA THR A 242 23.65 7.17 22.39
C THR A 242 23.00 6.20 23.37
N ALA A 243 21.79 5.70 23.07
CA ALA A 243 21.14 4.69 23.92
C ALA A 243 22.00 3.42 24.07
N ASP A 244 22.78 3.06 23.05
CA ASP A 244 23.73 1.95 23.10
C ASP A 244 24.95 2.27 23.98
N ALA A 245 25.45 3.51 23.96
CA ALA A 245 26.48 3.97 24.89
C ALA A 245 25.94 4.06 26.34
N TYR A 246 24.69 4.46 26.53
CA TYR A 246 24.03 4.49 27.85
C TYR A 246 23.79 3.06 28.39
N MET A 247 23.34 2.13 27.54
CA MET A 247 23.20 0.71 27.89
C MET A 247 24.55 0.00 28.13
N GLY A 248 25.60 0.38 27.41
CA GLY A 248 26.97 -0.07 27.69
C GLY A 248 27.51 0.49 29.01
N SER A 249 27.21 1.76 29.29
CA SER A 249 27.59 2.42 30.54
C SER A 249 26.87 1.81 31.76
N THR A 250 25.58 1.50 31.66
CA THR A 250 24.82 0.88 32.76
C THR A 250 25.26 -0.55 33.05
N LYS A 251 25.70 -1.32 32.04
CA LYS A 251 26.34 -2.63 32.27
C LYS A 251 27.64 -2.49 33.05
N ASN A 252 28.52 -1.55 32.68
CA ASN A 252 29.77 -1.32 33.40
C ASN A 252 29.53 -0.84 34.84
N VAL A 253 28.59 0.10 35.04
CA VAL A 253 28.21 0.58 36.39
C VAL A 253 27.66 -0.56 37.24
N SER A 254 26.80 -1.42 36.69
CA SER A 254 26.29 -2.61 37.39
C SER A 254 27.43 -3.55 37.81
N THR A 255 28.43 -3.77 36.96
CA THR A 255 29.62 -4.57 37.31
C THR A 255 30.42 -3.95 38.46
N TYR A 256 30.63 -2.63 38.47
CA TYR A 256 31.35 -1.97 39.56
C TYR A 256 30.60 -2.04 40.90
N TYR A 257 29.28 -1.86 40.90
CA TYR A 257 28.46 -1.99 42.13
C TYR A 257 28.55 -3.40 42.72
N VAL A 258 28.53 -4.45 41.90
CA VAL A 258 28.68 -5.84 42.36
C VAL A 258 30.07 -6.07 42.97
N ILE A 259 31.13 -5.52 42.37
CA ILE A 259 32.50 -5.61 42.92
C ILE A 259 32.62 -4.88 44.26
N PHE A 260 32.05 -3.67 44.38
CA PHE A 260 32.06 -2.91 45.63
C PHE A 260 31.31 -3.62 46.75
N LEU A 261 30.12 -4.17 46.46
CA LEU A 261 29.36 -4.97 47.42
C LEU A 261 30.14 -6.22 47.84
N GLY A 262 30.78 -6.92 46.90
CA GLY A 262 31.63 -8.07 47.19
C GLY A 262 32.79 -7.72 48.14
N LYS A 263 33.48 -6.60 47.88
CA LYS A 263 34.56 -6.11 48.76
C LYS A 263 34.06 -5.73 50.15
N SER A 264 32.89 -5.09 50.25
CA SER A 264 32.29 -4.71 51.53
C SER A 264 31.94 -5.94 52.37
N VAL A 265 31.40 -7.00 51.75
CA VAL A 265 31.09 -8.26 52.45
C VAL A 265 32.37 -8.94 52.94
N MET A 266 33.41 -9.00 52.11
CA MET A 266 34.71 -9.55 52.50
C MET A 266 35.35 -8.79 53.67
N TYR A 267 35.26 -7.46 53.66
CA TYR A 267 35.75 -6.63 54.75
C TYR A 267 34.95 -6.86 56.04
N GLY A 268 33.61 -6.96 55.93
CA GLY A 268 32.75 -7.32 57.06
C GLY A 268 33.11 -8.67 57.69
N LEU A 269 33.34 -9.70 56.86
CA LEU A 269 33.78 -11.02 57.34
C LEU A 269 35.16 -10.98 58.01
N PHE A 270 36.09 -10.20 57.47
CA PHE A 270 37.42 -10.07 58.06
C PHE A 270 37.38 -9.42 59.45
N VAL A 271 36.59 -8.35 59.60
CA VAL A 271 36.42 -7.65 60.89
C VAL A 271 35.73 -8.55 61.92
N THR A 272 34.71 -9.32 61.52
CA THR A 272 34.04 -10.25 62.45
C THR A 272 34.95 -11.38 62.90
N VAL A 273 35.80 -11.93 62.01
CA VAL A 273 36.81 -12.94 62.38
C VAL A 273 37.86 -12.36 63.32
N LEU A 274 38.35 -11.14 63.08
CA LEU A 274 39.29 -10.47 63.97
C LEU A 274 38.67 -10.23 65.36
N ALA A 275 37.44 -9.71 65.42
CA ALA A 275 36.72 -9.50 66.68
C ALA A 275 36.51 -10.82 67.44
N TRP A 276 36.14 -11.90 66.73
CA TRP A 276 36.01 -13.23 67.33
C TRP A 276 37.34 -13.76 67.88
N LYS A 277 38.44 -13.56 67.15
CA LYS A 277 39.80 -13.97 67.57
C LYS A 277 40.29 -13.18 68.79
N ILE A 278 40.02 -11.86 68.84
CA ILE A 278 40.33 -11.02 70.00
C ILE A 278 39.53 -11.48 71.22
N LYS A 279 38.21 -11.70 71.07
CA LYS A 279 37.35 -12.19 72.16
C LYS A 279 37.78 -13.56 72.68
N ARG A 280 38.24 -14.46 71.80
CA ARG A 280 38.79 -15.78 72.16
C ARG A 280 40.15 -15.70 72.87
N ASN A 281 40.99 -14.71 72.56
CA ASN A 281 42.27 -14.51 73.24
C ASN A 281 42.11 -13.84 74.62
N SER A 282 41.17 -12.90 74.78
CA SER A 282 40.85 -12.32 76.10
C SER A 282 40.26 -13.33 77.08
N GLY A 283 39.66 -14.43 76.59
CA GLY A 283 39.19 -15.55 77.43
C GLY A 283 40.28 -16.51 77.91
N LYS A 284 41.55 -16.32 77.54
CA LYS A 284 42.67 -17.18 77.97
C LYS A 284 43.52 -16.61 79.10
N HIS A 285 43.21 -15.41 79.61
CA HIS A 285 43.96 -14.75 80.69
C HIS A 285 43.29 -14.85 82.08
N TYR A 286 42.22 -15.63 82.21
CA TYR A 286 41.64 -16.01 83.50
C TYR A 286 41.58 -17.54 83.60
N ASN A 287 42.71 -18.14 83.96
CA ASN A 287 42.85 -19.43 84.65
C ASN A 287 44.18 -19.40 85.39
#